data_AF-A0AAD3VYT6-F1
#
_entry.id   AF-A0AAD3VYT6-F1
#
_cell.length_a   1.000
_cell.length_b   1.000
_cell.length_c   1.000
_cell.angle_alpha   90.00
_cell.angle_beta   90.00
_cell.angle_gamma   90.00
#
_symmetry.space_group_name_H-M   'P 1'
#
loop_
_entity.id
_entity.type
_entity.pdbx_description
1 polymer ?
#
loop_
_entity_poly.entity_id
_entity_poly.type
_entity_poly.pdbx_seq_one_letter_code
_entity_poly.pdbx_strand_id
1 'polypeptide(L)'
;MGLAVIFWLWFLDVLGFKSVASKGFAKHARPGDHPYVVYMSAKQLIRSGKRPEARSLLMNALEKKPSLRCGRLLIHVLIKDKQYQSALNVAQHLSELEPENPWPYLLIGDVQYFFLKDSDSAFDSFRKALNICKEFNQKNPLKVAYKRVCRILEEKGMEDELIDHLGEFIKLESSNFHDHEFHILTKGLIDRGRREEARNVLSLGIKAYPRSLLLRRAWEGLGFGHQEDLPAIPVRGKVPPAGVTLIPVRTRLFVEDDDPVEAMKQYVTDTRPDDVATLSSCVAGLMEGRIFMEGAVEPGFLAKTLSRFVDQKDIPFGGAAPMANPLSMQVLLEEIGSVRTLFAAAAGAAGKLIGKKGWFYIVGGKDAGQIDDVLGSLPPYDYYVIMGPEDPSGLAREIARELQCEASIVDANDLGVAWAVGYSSGVNPAWLEEVMSSNPAGNQEQQTPVVLVRIQPAALPDRAEGRR
;
A
#
# COMPACT_ATOMS: atom_id res chain seq x y z
N MET A 1 24.79 18.74 -25.90
CA MET A 1 25.49 18.24 -24.70
C MET A 1 24.53 17.66 -23.65
N GLY A 2 23.47 18.36 -23.24
CA GLY A 2 22.54 17.89 -22.19
C GLY A 2 21.85 16.55 -22.47
N LEU A 3 21.34 16.33 -23.69
CA LEU A 3 20.63 15.10 -24.06
C LEU A 3 21.51 13.84 -23.94
N ALA A 4 22.78 13.92 -24.35
CA ALA A 4 23.72 12.80 -24.25
C ALA A 4 24.01 12.40 -22.79
N VAL A 5 24.07 13.39 -21.89
CA VAL A 5 24.23 13.16 -20.45
C VAL A 5 23.01 12.43 -19.88
N ILE A 6 21.79 12.84 -20.25
CA ILE A 6 20.56 12.17 -19.82
C ILE A 6 20.51 10.72 -20.29
N PHE A 7 20.86 10.44 -21.55
CA PHE A 7 20.90 9.06 -22.06
C PHE A 7 21.94 8.20 -21.31
N TRP A 8 23.12 8.75 -21.02
CA TRP A 8 24.14 8.03 -20.25
C TRP A 8 23.67 7.72 -18.81
N LEU A 9 23.05 8.68 -18.14
CA LEU A 9 22.49 8.48 -16.81
C LEU A 9 21.35 7.46 -16.81
N TRP A 10 20.51 7.47 -17.85
CA TRP A 10 19.45 6.47 -18.02
C TRP A 10 20.02 5.07 -18.27
N PHE A 11 21.09 4.97 -19.05
CA PHE A 11 21.79 3.68 -19.19
C PHE A 11 22.28 3.15 -17.84
N LEU A 12 22.92 4.00 -17.02
CA LEU A 12 23.33 3.64 -15.66
C LEU A 12 22.15 3.24 -14.76
N ASP A 13 21.01 3.93 -14.88
CA ASP A 13 19.77 3.60 -14.17
C ASP A 13 19.26 2.20 -14.52
N VAL A 14 19.26 1.85 -15.81
CA VAL A 14 18.87 0.52 -16.31
C VAL A 14 19.81 -0.59 -15.81
N LEU A 15 21.10 -0.29 -15.71
CA LEU A 15 22.10 -1.21 -15.13
C LEU A 15 21.97 -1.38 -13.61
N GLY A 16 21.20 -0.54 -12.92
CA GLY A 16 21.00 -0.59 -11.47
C GLY A 16 21.90 0.36 -10.67
N PHE A 17 22.66 1.25 -11.32
CA PHE A 17 23.44 2.30 -10.63
C PHE A 17 22.55 3.49 -10.21
N LYS A 18 21.47 3.19 -9.48
CA LYS A 18 20.38 4.11 -9.18
C LYS A 18 20.82 5.38 -8.46
N SER A 19 21.70 5.27 -7.46
CA SER A 19 22.20 6.44 -6.71
C SER A 19 22.99 7.41 -7.59
N VAL A 20 23.77 6.90 -8.55
CA VAL A 20 24.55 7.74 -9.48
C VAL A 20 23.61 8.38 -10.49
N ALA A 21 22.70 7.60 -11.06
CA ALA A 21 21.72 8.09 -12.02
C ALA A 21 20.81 9.17 -11.42
N SER A 22 20.22 8.93 -10.25
CA SER A 22 19.29 9.87 -9.59
C SER A 22 19.95 11.20 -9.26
N LYS A 23 21.18 11.18 -8.71
CA LYS A 23 21.99 12.40 -8.46
C LYS A 23 22.33 13.13 -9.75
N GLY A 24 22.63 12.40 -10.82
CA GLY A 24 22.87 12.99 -12.14
C GLY A 24 21.61 13.63 -12.72
N PHE A 25 20.46 12.97 -12.62
CA PHE A 25 19.17 13.52 -13.07
C PHE A 25 18.82 14.78 -12.29
N ALA A 26 18.97 14.79 -10.96
CA ALA A 26 18.76 15.98 -10.13
C ALA A 26 19.57 17.21 -10.59
N LYS A 27 20.76 16.98 -11.18
CA LYS A 27 21.63 18.05 -11.66
C LYS A 27 21.35 18.49 -13.10
N HIS A 28 20.86 17.59 -13.95
CA HIS A 28 20.85 17.79 -15.39
C HIS A 28 19.48 17.73 -16.06
N ALA A 29 18.47 17.15 -15.40
CA ALA A 29 17.13 17.02 -15.94
C ALA A 29 16.49 18.39 -16.14
N ARG A 30 15.71 18.51 -17.20
CA ARG A 30 14.98 19.71 -17.59
C ARG A 30 13.48 19.41 -17.66
N PRO A 31 12.62 20.43 -17.51
CA PRO A 31 11.18 20.25 -17.57
C PRO A 31 10.65 19.52 -18.82
N GLY A 32 11.31 19.68 -19.98
CA GLY A 32 10.90 19.02 -21.23
C GLY A 32 11.46 17.60 -21.45
N ASP A 33 12.25 17.07 -20.51
CA ASP A 33 12.78 15.71 -20.63
C ASP A 33 11.68 14.65 -20.45
N HIS A 34 12.01 13.38 -20.64
CA HIS A 34 11.07 12.29 -20.44
C HIS A 34 10.48 12.30 -19.01
N PRO A 35 9.17 12.08 -18.80
CA PRO A 35 8.53 12.12 -17.49
C PRO A 35 9.22 11.27 -16.41
N TYR A 36 9.72 10.07 -16.78
CA TYR A 36 10.54 9.24 -15.88
C TYR A 36 11.78 9.98 -15.35
N VAL A 37 12.52 10.67 -16.22
CA VAL A 37 13.75 11.39 -15.84
C VAL A 37 13.42 12.55 -14.91
N VAL A 38 12.36 13.31 -15.23
CA VAL A 38 11.88 14.42 -14.40
C VAL A 38 11.41 13.90 -13.03
N TYR A 39 10.64 12.82 -13.01
CA TYR A 39 10.16 12.17 -11.79
C TYR A 39 11.33 11.71 -10.89
N MET A 40 12.32 11.02 -11.46
CA MET A 40 13.49 10.55 -10.70
C MET A 40 14.36 11.71 -10.20
N SER A 41 14.51 12.76 -11.00
CA SER A 41 15.16 14.01 -10.58
C SER A 41 14.44 14.66 -9.39
N ALA A 42 13.12 14.84 -9.49
CA ALA A 42 12.31 15.43 -8.45
C ALA A 42 12.33 14.61 -7.15
N LYS A 43 12.22 13.26 -7.22
CA LYS A 43 12.39 12.37 -6.05
C LYS A 43 13.74 12.59 -5.37
N GLN A 44 14.83 12.66 -6.14
CA GLN A 44 16.16 12.90 -5.58
C GLN A 44 16.28 14.29 -4.94
N LEU A 45 15.69 15.33 -5.53
CA LEU A 45 15.66 16.68 -4.96
C LEU A 45 14.88 16.71 -3.63
N ILE A 46 13.71 16.05 -3.56
CA ILE A 46 12.93 15.91 -2.32
C ILE A 46 13.76 15.24 -1.22
N ARG A 47 14.38 14.09 -1.54
CA ARG A 47 15.27 13.35 -0.61
C ARG A 47 16.45 14.18 -0.13
N SER A 48 16.94 15.10 -0.96
CA SER A 48 18.06 15.98 -0.62
C SER A 48 17.63 17.25 0.12
N GLY A 49 16.37 17.32 0.58
CA GLY A 49 15.81 18.49 1.27
C GLY A 49 15.47 19.68 0.35
N LYS A 50 15.62 19.52 -0.97
CA LYS A 50 15.42 20.57 -1.98
C LYS A 50 14.00 20.56 -2.55
N ARG A 51 13.00 20.49 -1.66
CA ARG A 51 11.58 20.45 -2.04
C ARG A 51 11.12 21.61 -2.94
N PRO A 52 11.54 22.88 -2.72
CA PRO A 52 11.16 23.99 -3.62
C PRO A 52 11.67 23.81 -5.06
N GLU A 53 12.90 23.29 -5.23
CA GLU A 53 13.48 23.00 -6.54
C GLU A 53 12.70 21.87 -7.24
N ALA A 54 12.36 20.81 -6.51
CA ALA A 54 11.55 19.70 -7.02
C ALA A 54 10.17 20.18 -7.49
N ARG A 55 9.49 21.00 -6.68
CA ARG A 55 8.20 21.59 -7.01
C ARG A 55 8.27 22.42 -8.28
N SER A 56 9.26 23.32 -8.38
CA SER A 56 9.44 24.15 -9.58
C SER A 56 9.70 23.31 -10.82
N LEU A 57 10.55 22.27 -10.72
CA LEU A 57 10.81 21.34 -11.81
C LEU A 57 9.52 20.65 -12.29
N LEU A 58 8.72 20.13 -11.37
CA LEU A 58 7.48 19.43 -11.68
C LEU A 58 6.40 20.34 -12.28
N MET A 59 6.23 21.55 -11.74
CA MET A 59 5.29 22.54 -12.29
C MET A 59 5.65 22.89 -13.74
N ASN A 60 6.91 23.23 -13.99
CA ASN A 60 7.39 23.53 -15.34
C ASN A 60 7.27 22.30 -16.27
N ALA A 61 7.45 21.08 -15.73
CA ALA A 61 7.32 19.87 -16.53
C ALA A 61 5.87 19.62 -16.96
N LEU A 62 4.89 19.94 -16.11
CA LEU A 62 3.48 19.88 -16.49
C LEU A 62 3.13 20.84 -17.62
N GLU A 63 3.77 22.01 -17.70
CA GLU A 63 3.56 22.94 -18.83
C GLU A 63 4.19 22.45 -20.14
N LYS A 64 5.36 21.80 -20.07
CA LYS A 64 6.14 21.40 -21.25
C LYS A 64 5.78 20.03 -21.79
N LYS A 65 5.59 19.06 -20.90
CA LYS A 65 5.28 17.68 -21.22
C LYS A 65 4.43 17.09 -20.08
N PRO A 66 3.13 17.43 -20.05
CA PRO A 66 2.22 16.94 -19.03
C PRO A 66 2.26 15.42 -18.92
N SER A 67 2.19 14.91 -17.69
CA SER A 67 2.06 13.48 -17.42
C SER A 67 1.43 13.28 -16.06
N LEU A 68 0.58 12.26 -15.94
CA LEU A 68 -0.01 11.86 -14.67
C LEU A 68 1.07 11.50 -13.63
N ARG A 69 2.20 10.94 -14.08
CA ARG A 69 3.36 10.62 -13.23
C ARG A 69 3.95 11.82 -12.49
N CYS A 70 4.33 12.86 -13.24
CA CYS A 70 4.89 14.07 -12.64
C CYS A 70 3.80 14.85 -11.88
N GLY A 71 2.58 14.87 -12.40
CA GLY A 71 1.43 15.49 -11.74
C GLY A 71 1.13 14.89 -10.37
N ARG A 72 1.09 13.56 -10.26
CA ARG A 72 0.86 12.88 -8.98
C ARG A 72 1.97 13.13 -7.96
N LEU A 73 3.23 13.19 -8.40
CA LEU A 73 4.34 13.56 -7.51
C LEU A 73 4.25 15.02 -7.06
N LEU A 74 3.82 15.94 -7.93
CA LEU A 74 3.57 17.33 -7.54
C LEU A 74 2.45 17.42 -6.50
N ILE A 75 1.36 16.68 -6.72
CA ILE A 75 0.25 16.56 -5.76
C ILE A 75 0.74 16.06 -4.40
N HIS A 76 1.61 15.03 -4.37
CA HIS A 76 2.23 14.56 -3.13
C HIS A 76 2.99 15.68 -2.40
N VAL A 77 3.83 16.42 -3.11
CA VAL A 77 4.60 17.54 -2.54
C VAL A 77 3.66 18.61 -1.97
N LEU A 78 2.59 18.95 -2.69
CA LEU A 78 1.60 19.94 -2.25
C LEU A 78 0.82 19.46 -1.02
N ILE A 79 0.46 18.18 -0.96
CA ILE A 79 -0.20 17.55 0.20
C ILE A 79 0.73 17.58 1.43
N LYS A 80 2.01 17.22 1.27
CA LYS A 80 3.03 17.35 2.33
C LYS A 80 3.18 18.78 2.84
N ASP A 81 3.04 19.77 1.96
CA ASP A 81 3.06 21.20 2.31
C ASP A 81 1.69 21.71 2.79
N LYS A 82 0.71 20.84 2.97
CA LYS A 82 -0.69 21.13 3.37
C LYS A 82 -1.42 22.10 2.42
N GLN A 83 -1.00 22.16 1.17
CA GLN A 83 -1.59 22.98 0.11
C GLN A 83 -2.63 22.17 -0.69
N TYR A 84 -3.66 21.69 -0.01
CA TYR A 84 -4.64 20.75 -0.58
C TYR A 84 -5.43 21.35 -1.75
N GLN A 85 -5.76 22.64 -1.72
CA GLN A 85 -6.43 23.30 -2.85
C GLN A 85 -5.53 23.35 -4.09
N SER A 86 -4.23 23.61 -3.92
CA SER A 86 -3.29 23.57 -5.05
C SER A 86 -3.14 22.15 -5.59
N ALA A 87 -3.14 21.14 -4.72
CA ALA A 87 -3.13 19.74 -5.13
C ALA A 87 -4.38 19.39 -5.96
N LEU A 88 -5.56 19.85 -5.54
CA LEU A 88 -6.82 19.70 -6.28
C LEU A 88 -6.73 20.36 -7.66
N ASN A 89 -6.22 21.60 -7.75
CA ASN A 89 -6.08 22.31 -9.02
C ASN A 89 -5.17 21.55 -10.01
N VAL A 90 -4.09 20.92 -9.53
CA VAL A 90 -3.22 20.08 -10.37
C VAL A 90 -3.98 18.84 -10.86
N ALA A 91 -4.75 18.17 -9.99
CA ALA A 91 -5.54 17.00 -10.36
C ALA A 91 -6.62 17.34 -11.40
N GLN A 92 -7.29 18.49 -11.24
CA GLN A 92 -8.26 19.02 -12.20
C GLN A 92 -7.61 19.30 -13.56
N HIS A 93 -6.45 19.96 -13.58
CA HIS A 93 -5.73 20.20 -14.83
C HIS A 93 -5.35 18.90 -15.55
N LEU A 94 -4.94 17.85 -14.82
CA LEU A 94 -4.67 16.54 -15.43
C LEU A 94 -5.93 15.91 -16.05
N SER A 95 -7.10 16.09 -15.43
CA SER A 95 -8.36 15.59 -15.98
C SER A 95 -8.81 16.32 -17.25
N GLU A 96 -8.45 17.60 -17.41
CA GLU A 96 -8.74 18.38 -18.63
C GLU A 96 -7.89 17.89 -19.81
N LEU A 97 -6.66 17.43 -19.54
CA LEU A 97 -5.75 16.91 -20.55
C LEU A 97 -6.15 15.52 -21.05
N GLU A 98 -6.77 14.70 -20.19
CA GLU A 98 -7.21 13.35 -20.50
C GLU A 98 -8.66 13.09 -20.02
N PRO A 99 -9.69 13.67 -20.67
CA PRO A 99 -11.08 13.61 -20.18
C PRO A 99 -11.68 12.19 -20.12
N GLU A 100 -11.11 11.24 -20.87
CA GLU A 100 -11.51 9.84 -20.92
C GLU A 100 -10.70 8.95 -19.96
N ASN A 101 -9.72 9.52 -19.25
CA ASN A 101 -8.93 8.82 -18.25
C ASN A 101 -9.64 8.92 -16.87
N PRO A 102 -10.06 7.80 -16.24
CA PRO A 102 -10.74 7.86 -14.95
C PRO A 102 -9.79 8.18 -13.78
N TRP A 103 -8.48 7.95 -13.91
CA TRP A 103 -7.53 8.09 -12.81
C TRP A 103 -7.42 9.53 -12.26
N PRO A 104 -7.34 10.59 -13.10
CA PRO A 104 -7.43 11.96 -12.61
C PRO A 104 -8.71 12.24 -11.80
N TYR A 105 -9.87 11.72 -12.21
CA TYR A 105 -11.12 11.94 -11.48
C TYR A 105 -11.17 11.22 -10.13
N LEU A 106 -10.61 10.00 -10.06
CA LEU A 106 -10.41 9.32 -8.76
C LEU A 106 -9.48 10.12 -7.85
N LEU A 107 -8.40 10.67 -8.40
CA LEU A 107 -7.45 11.49 -7.65
C LEU A 107 -8.07 12.80 -7.16
N ILE A 108 -8.88 13.47 -7.99
CA ILE A 108 -9.67 14.66 -7.61
C ILE A 108 -10.57 14.32 -6.42
N GLY A 109 -11.36 13.24 -6.54
CA GLY A 109 -12.27 12.82 -5.48
C GLY A 109 -11.54 12.44 -4.19
N ASP A 110 -10.39 11.77 -4.29
CA ASP A 110 -9.57 11.43 -3.12
C ASP A 110 -9.01 12.69 -2.43
N VAL A 111 -8.55 13.70 -3.19
CA VAL A 111 -8.11 14.99 -2.62
C VAL A 111 -9.28 15.70 -1.92
N GLN A 112 -10.44 15.75 -2.56
CA GLN A 112 -11.64 16.37 -2.01
C GLN A 112 -12.10 15.70 -0.72
N TYR A 113 -12.20 14.37 -0.72
CA TYR A 113 -12.72 13.59 0.39
C TYR A 113 -11.72 13.52 1.57
N PHE A 114 -10.49 13.09 1.32
CA PHE A 114 -9.54 12.79 2.40
C PHE A 114 -8.85 14.03 2.95
N PHE A 115 -8.66 15.08 2.15
CA PHE A 115 -7.87 16.24 2.56
C PHE A 115 -8.71 17.52 2.71
N LEU A 116 -9.61 17.80 1.77
CA LEU A 116 -10.50 18.99 1.86
C LEU A 116 -11.77 18.75 2.68
N LYS A 117 -12.10 17.48 2.99
CA LYS A 117 -13.33 17.07 3.69
C LYS A 117 -14.61 17.51 2.98
N ASP A 118 -14.54 17.61 1.65
CA ASP A 118 -15.67 17.93 0.78
C ASP A 118 -16.24 16.63 0.18
N SER A 119 -17.16 16.00 0.92
CA SER A 119 -17.75 14.73 0.52
C SER A 119 -18.71 14.87 -0.67
N ASP A 120 -19.32 16.04 -0.87
CA ASP A 120 -20.30 16.23 -1.95
C ASP A 120 -19.58 16.32 -3.30
N SER A 121 -18.56 17.18 -3.40
CA SER A 121 -17.76 17.28 -4.62
C SER A 121 -16.99 15.99 -4.91
N ALA A 122 -16.52 15.31 -3.87
CA ALA A 122 -15.88 14.01 -4.03
C ALA A 122 -16.81 12.97 -4.66
N PHE A 123 -18.08 12.95 -4.25
CA PHE A 123 -19.08 12.04 -4.79
C PHE A 123 -19.28 12.25 -6.29
N ASP A 124 -19.40 13.50 -6.72
CA ASP A 124 -19.53 13.84 -8.14
C ASP A 124 -18.30 13.38 -8.95
N SER A 125 -17.11 13.62 -8.43
CA SER A 125 -15.84 13.17 -9.03
C SER A 125 -15.76 11.65 -9.15
N PHE A 126 -16.12 10.92 -8.09
CA PHE A 126 -16.12 9.45 -8.09
C PHE A 126 -17.18 8.87 -9.02
N ARG A 127 -18.39 9.46 -9.09
CA ARG A 127 -19.42 9.06 -10.05
C ARG A 127 -18.98 9.31 -11.49
N LYS A 128 -18.30 10.44 -11.75
CA LYS A 128 -17.72 10.72 -13.06
C LYS A 128 -16.69 9.66 -13.45
N ALA A 129 -15.78 9.31 -12.55
CA ALA A 129 -14.82 8.23 -12.76
C ALA A 129 -15.52 6.87 -13.02
N LEU A 130 -16.54 6.53 -12.22
CA LEU A 130 -17.32 5.29 -12.37
C LEU A 130 -17.98 5.20 -13.76
N ASN A 131 -18.56 6.30 -14.23
CA ASN A 131 -19.21 6.36 -15.54
C ASN A 131 -18.22 6.17 -16.69
N ILE A 132 -17.06 6.85 -16.65
CA ILE A 132 -15.97 6.66 -17.61
C ILE A 132 -15.51 5.19 -17.61
N CYS A 133 -15.31 4.59 -16.43
CA CYS A 133 -14.88 3.21 -16.33
C CYS A 133 -15.87 2.23 -16.98
N LYS A 134 -17.18 2.46 -16.82
CA LYS A 134 -18.24 1.65 -17.43
C LYS A 134 -18.27 1.83 -18.95
N GLU A 135 -18.17 3.07 -19.42
CA GLU A 135 -18.19 3.41 -20.85
C GLU A 135 -17.01 2.79 -21.61
N PHE A 136 -15.81 2.87 -21.05
CA PHE A 136 -14.58 2.37 -21.69
C PHE A 136 -14.14 0.97 -21.20
N ASN A 137 -14.98 0.28 -20.42
CA ASN A 137 -14.74 -1.06 -19.87
C ASN A 137 -13.38 -1.20 -19.13
N GLN A 138 -13.01 -0.17 -18.36
CA GLN A 138 -11.73 -0.13 -17.62
C GLN A 138 -11.85 -0.80 -16.26
N LYS A 139 -11.57 -2.11 -16.19
CA LYS A 139 -11.84 -2.94 -15.00
C LYS A 139 -11.11 -2.53 -13.72
N ASN A 140 -9.85 -2.11 -13.78
CA ASN A 140 -9.07 -1.77 -12.58
C ASN A 140 -9.59 -0.50 -11.89
N PRO A 141 -9.67 0.67 -12.56
CA PRO A 141 -10.23 1.86 -11.94
C PRO A 141 -11.72 1.71 -11.61
N LEU A 142 -12.46 0.83 -12.31
CA LEU A 142 -13.86 0.52 -11.98
C LEU A 142 -14.02 -0.01 -10.55
N LYS A 143 -13.14 -0.91 -10.10
CA LYS A 143 -13.16 -1.48 -8.74
C LYS A 143 -12.97 -0.39 -7.68
N VAL A 144 -12.03 0.52 -7.92
CA VAL A 144 -11.74 1.65 -7.03
C VAL A 144 -12.93 2.62 -7.00
N ALA A 145 -13.49 2.95 -8.16
CA ALA A 145 -14.64 3.84 -8.26
C ALA A 145 -15.86 3.30 -7.52
N TYR A 146 -16.15 2.00 -7.63
CA TYR A 146 -17.21 1.38 -6.84
C TYR A 146 -16.95 1.49 -5.34
N LYS A 147 -15.74 1.16 -4.87
CA LYS A 147 -15.37 1.28 -3.44
C LYS A 147 -15.65 2.70 -2.92
N ARG A 148 -15.29 3.74 -3.68
CA ARG A 148 -15.51 5.14 -3.32
C ARG A 148 -16.97 5.55 -3.33
N VAL A 149 -17.70 5.22 -4.39
CA VAL A 149 -19.13 5.56 -4.53
C VAL A 149 -19.95 4.87 -3.43
N CYS A 150 -19.73 3.57 -3.20
CA CYS A 150 -20.42 2.84 -2.13
C CYS A 150 -20.12 3.45 -0.76
N ARG A 151 -18.88 3.85 -0.49
CA ARG A 151 -18.53 4.49 0.78
C ARG A 151 -19.34 5.76 1.04
N ILE A 152 -19.48 6.63 0.05
CA ILE A 152 -20.24 7.87 0.21
C ILE A 152 -21.75 7.60 0.26
N LEU A 153 -22.26 6.63 -0.51
CA LEU A 153 -23.67 6.23 -0.43
C LEU A 153 -24.03 5.71 0.97
N GLU A 154 -23.14 4.94 1.59
CA GLU A 154 -23.27 4.49 2.98
C GLU A 154 -23.32 5.69 3.94
N GLU A 155 -22.38 6.63 3.84
CA GLU A 155 -22.33 7.81 4.71
C GLU A 155 -23.55 8.73 4.56
N LYS A 156 -24.14 8.78 3.36
CA LYS A 156 -25.37 9.53 3.07
C LYS A 156 -26.65 8.78 3.45
N GLY A 157 -26.57 7.51 3.86
CA GLY A 157 -27.75 6.67 4.15
C GLY A 157 -28.60 6.34 2.92
N MET A 158 -28.00 6.35 1.72
CA MET A 158 -28.67 6.05 0.46
C MET A 158 -28.69 4.53 0.21
N GLU A 159 -29.41 3.80 1.07
CA GLU A 159 -29.36 2.33 1.15
C GLU A 159 -29.69 1.65 -0.17
N ASP A 160 -30.74 2.08 -0.88
CA ASP A 160 -31.14 1.39 -2.11
C ASP A 160 -30.08 1.46 -3.21
N GLU A 161 -29.53 2.66 -3.44
CA GLU A 161 -28.44 2.86 -4.39
C GLU A 161 -27.17 2.13 -3.95
N LEU A 162 -26.86 2.11 -2.65
CA LEU A 162 -25.72 1.40 -2.10
C LEU A 162 -25.78 -0.10 -2.41
N ILE A 163 -26.91 -0.74 -2.15
CA ILE A 163 -27.09 -2.18 -2.37
C ILE A 163 -27.01 -2.52 -3.86
N ASP A 164 -27.55 -1.68 -4.74
CA ASP A 164 -27.43 -1.86 -6.19
C ASP A 164 -25.97 -1.76 -6.66
N HIS A 165 -25.21 -0.78 -6.17
CA HIS A 165 -23.81 -0.61 -6.52
C HIS A 165 -22.94 -1.75 -5.95
N LEU A 166 -23.18 -2.18 -4.71
CA LEU A 166 -22.49 -3.34 -4.11
C LEU A 166 -22.79 -4.63 -4.88
N GLY A 167 -24.02 -4.81 -5.37
CA GLY A 167 -24.43 -5.92 -6.22
C GLY A 167 -23.69 -5.98 -7.55
N GLU A 168 -23.31 -4.84 -8.13
CA GLU A 168 -22.41 -4.82 -9.30
C GLU A 168 -20.94 -4.98 -8.91
N PHE A 169 -20.52 -4.37 -7.80
CA PHE A 169 -19.13 -4.40 -7.35
C PHE A 169 -18.66 -5.82 -7.01
N ILE A 170 -19.49 -6.61 -6.32
CA ILE A 170 -19.15 -7.99 -5.94
C ILE A 170 -18.85 -8.88 -7.17
N LYS A 171 -19.46 -8.61 -8.33
CA LYS A 171 -19.22 -9.36 -9.58
C LYS A 171 -17.82 -9.15 -10.15
N LEU A 172 -17.10 -8.13 -9.70
CA LEU A 172 -15.72 -7.86 -10.10
C LEU A 172 -14.71 -8.74 -9.33
N GLU A 173 -15.17 -9.50 -8.33
CA GLU A 173 -14.38 -10.42 -7.48
C GLU A 173 -13.09 -9.78 -6.96
N SER A 174 -13.16 -8.48 -6.67
CA SER A 174 -12.01 -7.65 -6.32
C SER A 174 -11.52 -7.95 -4.91
N SER A 175 -10.20 -7.99 -4.71
CA SER A 175 -9.59 -8.03 -3.36
C SER A 175 -9.96 -6.82 -2.50
N ASN A 176 -10.30 -5.68 -3.12
CA ASN A 176 -10.79 -4.47 -2.44
C ASN A 176 -12.26 -4.56 -1.97
N PHE A 177 -12.95 -5.69 -2.17
CA PHE A 177 -14.28 -5.95 -1.61
C PHE A 177 -14.09 -6.72 -0.29
N HIS A 178 -14.21 -6.01 0.83
CA HIS A 178 -13.88 -6.50 2.16
C HIS A 178 -15.11 -7.05 2.89
N ASP A 179 -14.88 -7.59 4.09
CA ASP A 179 -15.93 -8.18 4.91
C ASP A 179 -17.04 -7.19 5.28
N HIS A 180 -16.73 -5.90 5.44
CA HIS A 180 -17.75 -4.86 5.64
C HIS A 180 -18.74 -4.75 4.47
N GLU A 181 -18.26 -4.77 3.21
CA GLU A 181 -19.15 -4.74 2.04
C GLU A 181 -20.00 -6.00 1.91
N PHE A 182 -19.44 -7.17 2.21
CA PHE A 182 -20.21 -8.42 2.28
C PHE A 182 -21.35 -8.30 3.29
N HIS A 183 -21.06 -7.76 4.48
CA HIS A 183 -22.05 -7.60 5.54
C HIS A 183 -23.18 -6.66 5.16
N ILE A 184 -22.86 -5.49 4.59
CA ILE A 184 -23.86 -4.51 4.14
C ILE A 184 -24.74 -5.13 3.05
N LEU A 185 -24.13 -5.72 2.01
CA LEU A 185 -24.86 -6.30 0.91
C LEU A 185 -25.78 -7.43 1.38
N THR A 186 -25.30 -8.30 2.28
CA THR A 186 -26.13 -9.36 2.87
C THR A 186 -27.33 -8.79 3.61
N LYS A 187 -27.16 -7.76 4.44
CA LYS A 187 -28.28 -7.15 5.17
C LYS A 187 -29.31 -6.52 4.23
N GLY A 188 -28.86 -5.69 3.28
CA GLY A 188 -29.78 -5.07 2.33
C GLY A 188 -30.53 -6.07 1.44
N LEU A 189 -29.91 -7.22 1.12
CA LEU A 189 -30.62 -8.31 0.44
C LEU A 189 -31.68 -8.97 1.32
N ILE A 190 -31.44 -9.12 2.63
CA ILE A 190 -32.46 -9.60 3.59
C ILE A 190 -33.64 -8.63 3.65
N ASP A 191 -33.36 -7.33 3.77
CA ASP A 191 -34.39 -6.30 3.87
C ASP A 191 -35.25 -6.23 2.59
N ARG A 192 -34.65 -6.55 1.43
CA ARG A 192 -35.35 -6.71 0.14
C ARG A 192 -36.02 -8.07 -0.07
N GLY A 193 -36.06 -8.94 0.95
CA GLY A 193 -36.68 -10.27 0.87
C GLY A 193 -35.91 -11.31 0.05
N ARG A 194 -34.67 -11.01 -0.38
CA ARG A 194 -33.81 -11.88 -1.20
C ARG A 194 -32.94 -12.79 -0.33
N ARG A 195 -33.58 -13.59 0.54
CA ARG A 195 -32.91 -14.36 1.60
C ARG A 195 -31.89 -15.39 1.10
N GLU A 196 -32.21 -16.14 0.05
CA GLU A 196 -31.29 -17.14 -0.52
C GLU A 196 -30.01 -16.49 -1.08
N GLU A 197 -30.14 -15.34 -1.72
CA GLU A 197 -29.01 -14.61 -2.25
C GLU A 197 -28.16 -14.00 -1.13
N ALA A 198 -28.79 -13.43 -0.10
CA ALA A 198 -28.10 -12.95 1.09
C ALA A 198 -27.24 -14.05 1.74
N ARG A 199 -27.78 -15.27 1.83
CA ARG A 199 -27.06 -16.45 2.33
C ARG A 199 -25.85 -16.79 1.46
N ASN A 200 -26.01 -16.76 0.13
CA ASN A 200 -24.91 -17.03 -0.80
C ASN A 200 -23.80 -15.98 -0.70
N VAL A 201 -24.16 -14.70 -0.66
CA VAL A 201 -23.22 -13.58 -0.47
C VAL A 201 -22.46 -13.74 0.84
N LEU A 202 -23.15 -14.05 1.94
CA LEU A 202 -22.51 -14.20 3.23
C LEU A 202 -21.57 -15.41 3.30
N SER A 203 -22.00 -16.54 2.73
CA SER A 203 -21.18 -17.75 2.61
C SER A 203 -19.90 -17.47 1.81
N LEU A 204 -20.02 -16.75 0.70
CA LEU A 204 -18.89 -16.30 -0.12
C LEU A 204 -17.95 -15.39 0.68
N GLY A 205 -18.50 -14.43 1.42
CA GLY A 205 -17.73 -13.55 2.29
C GLY A 205 -16.96 -14.30 3.38
N ILE A 206 -17.57 -15.30 4.02
CA ILE A 206 -16.89 -16.15 5.03
C ILE A 206 -15.77 -16.97 4.39
N LYS A 207 -15.96 -17.43 3.15
CA LYS A 207 -14.91 -18.15 2.41
C LYS A 207 -13.74 -17.24 2.04
N ALA A 208 -14.02 -16.01 1.62
CA ALA A 208 -13.00 -15.00 1.29
C ALA A 208 -12.26 -14.50 2.54
N TYR A 209 -13.00 -14.26 3.62
CA TYR A 209 -12.52 -13.71 4.89
C TYR A 209 -12.80 -14.68 6.05
N PRO A 210 -12.13 -15.84 6.11
CA PRO A 210 -12.40 -16.87 7.11
C PRO A 210 -12.14 -16.39 8.54
N ARG A 211 -11.37 -15.31 8.74
CA ARG A 211 -11.11 -14.71 10.06
C ARG A 211 -12.14 -13.64 10.47
N SER A 212 -13.06 -13.23 9.60
CA SER A 212 -14.00 -12.16 9.90
C SER A 212 -15.04 -12.60 10.94
N LEU A 213 -14.91 -12.07 12.15
CA LEU A 213 -15.92 -12.28 13.21
C LEU A 213 -17.23 -11.56 12.86
N LEU A 214 -17.17 -10.49 12.07
CA LEU A 214 -18.36 -9.75 11.60
C LEU A 214 -19.28 -10.68 10.81
N LEU A 215 -18.74 -11.32 9.77
CA LEU A 215 -19.51 -12.20 8.90
C LEU A 215 -19.98 -13.47 9.61
N ARG A 216 -19.14 -14.05 10.46
CA ARG A 216 -19.50 -15.24 11.25
C ARG A 216 -20.64 -14.97 12.22
N ARG A 217 -20.61 -13.83 12.92
CA ARG A 217 -21.71 -13.41 13.80
C ARG A 217 -22.98 -13.09 12.99
N ALA A 218 -22.83 -12.48 11.81
CA ALA A 218 -23.95 -12.24 10.92
C ALA A 218 -24.62 -13.54 10.45
N TRP A 219 -23.84 -14.61 10.21
CA TRP A 219 -24.37 -15.90 9.77
C TRP A 219 -25.34 -16.49 10.78
N GLU A 220 -24.94 -16.49 12.05
CA GLU A 220 -25.77 -16.96 13.15
C GLU A 220 -26.92 -15.99 13.43
N GLY A 221 -26.64 -14.68 13.50
CA GLY A 221 -27.65 -13.66 13.78
C GLY A 221 -28.77 -13.58 12.74
N LEU A 222 -28.50 -13.96 11.49
CA LEU A 222 -29.50 -14.03 10.41
C LEU A 222 -30.21 -15.39 10.33
N GLY A 223 -29.84 -16.36 11.17
CA GLY A 223 -30.44 -17.69 11.24
C GLY A 223 -30.08 -18.58 10.05
N PHE A 224 -28.83 -18.53 9.59
CA PHE A 224 -28.32 -19.42 8.53
C PHE A 224 -27.59 -20.67 9.05
N GLY A 225 -27.36 -20.77 10.37
CA GLY A 225 -26.71 -21.89 11.06
C GLY A 225 -25.92 -21.40 12.28
N HIS A 226 -25.20 -22.29 12.96
CA HIS A 226 -24.34 -21.89 14.09
C HIS A 226 -22.93 -21.56 13.63
N GLN A 227 -22.21 -20.74 14.42
CA GLN A 227 -20.80 -20.42 14.11
C GLN A 227 -19.89 -21.65 14.14
N GLU A 228 -20.23 -22.64 14.96
CA GLU A 228 -19.50 -23.91 15.12
C GLU A 228 -19.55 -24.77 13.86
N ASP A 229 -20.58 -24.57 13.02
CA ASP A 229 -20.76 -25.29 11.75
C ASP A 229 -19.88 -24.71 10.63
N LEU A 230 -19.33 -23.50 10.83
CA LEU A 230 -18.48 -22.84 9.84
C LEU A 230 -17.06 -23.41 9.87
N PRO A 231 -16.32 -23.37 8.75
CA PRO A 231 -14.93 -23.82 8.72
C PRO A 231 -14.09 -23.17 9.83
N ALA A 232 -13.23 -23.97 10.48
CA ALA A 232 -12.37 -23.47 11.54
C ALA A 232 -11.49 -22.30 11.05
N ILE A 233 -11.27 -21.32 11.92
CA ILE A 233 -10.40 -20.18 11.60
C ILE A 233 -8.96 -20.70 11.43
N PRO A 234 -8.30 -20.45 10.29
CA PRO A 234 -6.91 -20.85 10.10
C PRO A 234 -6.01 -20.11 11.09
N VAL A 235 -5.44 -20.82 12.05
CA VAL A 235 -4.38 -20.29 12.92
C VAL A 235 -3.07 -20.36 12.15
N ARG A 236 -2.44 -19.20 11.93
CA ARG A 236 -1.12 -19.09 11.30
C ARG A 236 -0.26 -18.15 12.14
N GLY A 237 1.03 -18.46 12.22
CA GLY A 237 1.96 -17.80 13.14
C GLY A 237 2.14 -18.56 14.46
N LYS A 238 3.08 -18.09 15.27
CA LYS A 238 3.43 -18.65 16.57
C LYS A 238 2.65 -17.96 17.68
N VAL A 239 2.37 -18.68 18.76
CA VAL A 239 1.84 -18.09 19.99
C VAL A 239 2.97 -17.32 20.67
N PRO A 240 2.74 -16.07 21.11
CA PRO A 240 3.76 -15.32 21.84
C PRO A 240 4.22 -16.06 23.10
N PRO A 241 5.50 -15.97 23.49
CA PRO A 241 6.00 -16.56 24.73
C PRO A 241 5.26 -16.05 25.97
N ALA A 242 5.26 -16.85 27.05
CA ALA A 242 4.74 -16.41 28.34
C ALA A 242 5.46 -15.12 28.80
N GLY A 243 4.70 -14.16 29.30
CA GLY A 243 5.23 -12.85 29.71
C GLY A 243 5.38 -11.83 28.58
N VAL A 244 4.99 -12.16 27.34
CA VAL A 244 4.92 -11.22 26.21
C VAL A 244 3.46 -10.89 25.92
N THR A 245 3.13 -9.59 25.84
CA THR A 245 1.80 -9.09 25.48
C THR A 245 1.90 -8.25 24.22
N LEU A 246 1.05 -8.52 23.24
CA LEU A 246 0.94 -7.75 22.01
C LEU A 246 -0.25 -6.81 22.14
N ILE A 247 0.01 -5.51 22.05
CA ILE A 247 -1.01 -4.47 22.23
C ILE A 247 -1.16 -3.72 20.89
N PRO A 248 -2.13 -4.12 20.04
CA PRO A 248 -2.44 -3.36 18.83
C PRO A 248 -3.02 -2.00 19.19
N VAL A 249 -2.46 -0.94 18.60
CA VAL A 249 -2.86 0.44 18.88
C VAL A 249 -3.70 0.94 17.72
N ARG A 250 -5.00 1.17 17.97
CA ARG A 250 -5.91 1.70 16.95
C ARG A 250 -5.59 3.17 16.70
N THR A 251 -5.42 3.52 15.43
CA THR A 251 -5.10 4.89 14.99
C THR A 251 -6.21 5.45 14.10
N ARG A 252 -6.16 6.75 13.80
CA ARG A 252 -6.80 7.24 12.57
C ARG A 252 -6.10 6.66 11.35
N LEU A 253 -6.70 6.81 10.17
CA LEU A 253 -6.02 6.55 8.91
C LEU A 253 -4.80 7.49 8.77
N PHE A 254 -3.62 6.91 8.64
CA PHE A 254 -2.42 7.65 8.25
C PHE A 254 -2.41 7.88 6.75
N VAL A 255 -2.01 9.08 6.35
CA VAL A 255 -1.97 9.52 4.96
C VAL A 255 -0.61 10.15 4.63
N GLU A 256 -0.38 10.48 3.36
CA GLU A 256 0.93 10.91 2.88
C GLU A 256 1.39 12.27 3.42
N ASP A 257 0.57 13.04 4.14
CA ASP A 257 1.02 14.26 4.83
C ASP A 257 1.53 14.02 6.26
N ASP A 258 1.36 12.80 6.78
CA ASP A 258 1.80 12.42 8.12
C ASP A 258 3.32 12.20 8.20
N ASP A 259 3.85 12.38 9.41
CA ASP A 259 5.23 12.07 9.75
C ASP A 259 5.26 10.80 10.62
N PRO A 260 6.08 9.78 10.28
CA PRO A 260 6.10 8.52 11.00
C PRO A 260 6.52 8.66 12.47
N VAL A 261 7.44 9.57 12.79
CA VAL A 261 7.95 9.75 14.14
C VAL A 261 6.91 10.45 15.02
N GLU A 262 6.31 11.52 14.51
CA GLU A 262 5.23 12.23 15.21
C GLU A 262 3.97 11.36 15.37
N ALA A 263 3.65 10.52 14.37
CA ALA A 263 2.59 9.52 14.48
C ALA A 263 2.86 8.54 15.63
N MET A 264 4.08 8.01 15.75
CA MET A 264 4.44 7.11 16.83
C MET A 264 4.35 7.79 18.20
N LYS A 265 4.82 9.03 18.34
CA LYS A 265 4.71 9.84 19.58
C LYS A 265 3.26 10.10 19.98
N GLN A 266 2.38 10.32 19.00
CA GLN A 266 0.97 10.58 19.26
C GLN A 266 0.25 9.35 19.82
N TYR A 267 0.52 8.16 19.28
CA TYR A 267 -0.27 6.96 19.57
C TYR A 267 0.37 6.02 20.60
N VAL A 268 1.69 6.07 20.77
CA VAL A 268 2.42 5.22 21.73
C VAL A 268 2.79 6.06 22.96
N THR A 269 1.92 6.07 23.96
CA THR A 269 2.00 7.02 25.10
C THR A 269 2.39 6.39 26.45
N ASP A 270 2.17 5.08 26.65
CA ASP A 270 2.53 4.34 27.87
C ASP A 270 3.66 3.36 27.55
N THR A 271 4.90 3.83 27.38
CA THR A 271 6.06 2.98 27.08
C THR A 271 6.80 2.55 28.34
N ARG A 272 7.45 1.39 28.26
CA ARG A 272 8.46 0.92 29.22
C ARG A 272 9.80 0.76 28.51
N PRO A 273 10.94 0.85 29.22
CA PRO A 273 12.26 0.75 28.60
C PRO A 273 12.47 -0.53 27.78
N ASP A 274 11.86 -1.64 28.21
CA ASP A 274 11.96 -2.96 27.57
C ASP A 274 10.86 -3.23 26.54
N ASP A 275 9.92 -2.30 26.34
CA ASP A 275 8.90 -2.45 25.30
C ASP A 275 9.53 -2.28 23.90
N VAL A 276 8.96 -2.94 22.90
CA VAL A 276 9.28 -2.70 21.49
C VAL A 276 8.07 -2.10 20.79
N ALA A 277 8.17 -0.83 20.40
CA ALA A 277 7.16 -0.16 19.59
C ALA A 277 7.33 -0.50 18.11
N THR A 278 6.36 -1.18 17.51
CA THR A 278 6.43 -1.57 16.10
C THR A 278 5.56 -0.67 15.23
N LEU A 279 6.02 -0.39 14.01
CA LEU A 279 5.26 0.30 12.96
C LEU A 279 5.27 -0.53 11.67
N SER A 280 4.12 -0.65 11.01
CA SER A 280 4.00 -1.32 9.71
C SER A 280 4.94 -0.69 8.66
N SER A 281 5.71 -1.53 7.97
CA SER A 281 6.60 -1.12 6.88
C SER A 281 5.86 -0.42 5.75
N CYS A 282 4.69 -0.94 5.35
CA CYS A 282 3.87 -0.32 4.31
C CYS A 282 3.42 1.09 4.73
N VAL A 283 2.93 1.25 5.96
CA VAL A 283 2.43 2.52 6.48
C VAL A 283 3.56 3.54 6.68
N ALA A 284 4.73 3.11 7.12
CA ALA A 284 5.93 3.94 7.18
C ALA A 284 6.33 4.45 5.78
N GLY A 285 6.40 3.56 4.79
CA GLY A 285 6.74 3.91 3.41
C GLY A 285 5.71 4.82 2.73
N LEU A 286 4.42 4.65 3.05
CA LEU A 286 3.34 5.55 2.66
C LEU A 286 3.58 6.97 3.18
N MET A 287 3.88 7.12 4.48
CA MET A 287 4.16 8.44 5.07
C MET A 287 5.44 9.06 4.51
N GLU A 288 6.42 8.27 4.09
CA GLU A 288 7.60 8.77 3.36
C GLU A 288 7.33 9.14 1.89
N GLY A 289 6.13 8.89 1.38
CA GLY A 289 5.77 9.15 -0.01
C GLY A 289 6.36 8.16 -1.01
N ARG A 290 6.76 6.96 -0.57
CA ARG A 290 7.22 5.88 -1.47
C ARG A 290 6.05 5.12 -2.10
N ILE A 291 5.15 5.89 -2.72
CA ILE A 291 3.88 5.44 -3.30
C ILE A 291 3.88 5.62 -4.83
N PHE A 292 3.31 4.64 -5.54
CA PHE A 292 3.27 4.62 -7.00
C PHE A 292 1.85 4.32 -7.45
N MET A 293 1.17 5.35 -7.94
CA MET A 293 -0.22 5.29 -8.34
C MET A 293 -0.41 4.49 -9.65
N GLU A 294 -1.41 3.62 -9.69
CA GLU A 294 -1.86 3.02 -10.94
C GLU A 294 -2.31 4.09 -11.94
N GLY A 295 -2.01 3.90 -13.24
CA GLY A 295 -2.22 4.91 -14.28
C GLY A 295 -1.12 5.97 -14.34
N ALA A 296 -0.47 6.32 -13.22
CA ALA A 296 0.68 7.22 -13.21
C ALA A 296 2.00 6.53 -13.60
N VAL A 297 2.10 5.22 -13.34
CA VAL A 297 3.22 4.37 -13.76
C VAL A 297 2.70 3.32 -14.72
N GLU A 298 3.26 3.27 -15.93
CA GLU A 298 2.84 2.34 -16.97
C GLU A 298 3.76 1.11 -17.01
N PRO A 299 3.24 -0.11 -16.84
CA PRO A 299 4.05 -1.31 -16.95
C PRO A 299 4.59 -1.53 -18.37
N GLY A 300 5.92 -1.56 -18.48
CA GLY A 300 6.62 -1.86 -19.72
C GLY A 300 6.59 -3.34 -20.10
N PHE A 301 7.18 -3.67 -21.25
CA PHE A 301 7.25 -5.05 -21.74
C PHE A 301 7.93 -6.01 -20.75
N LEU A 302 9.04 -5.61 -20.14
CA LEU A 302 9.75 -6.43 -19.17
C LEU A 302 8.88 -6.73 -17.95
N ALA A 303 8.19 -5.72 -17.42
CA ALA A 303 7.32 -5.88 -16.26
C ALA A 303 6.18 -6.88 -16.55
N LYS A 304 5.50 -6.70 -17.69
CA LYS A 304 4.41 -7.58 -18.15
C LYS A 304 4.86 -9.02 -18.42
N THR A 305 6.10 -9.20 -18.88
CA THR A 305 6.66 -10.53 -19.12
C THR A 305 7.09 -11.21 -17.83
N LEU A 306 7.84 -10.50 -16.98
CA LEU A 306 8.38 -11.05 -15.73
C LEU A 306 7.28 -11.41 -14.74
N SER A 307 6.22 -10.61 -14.65
CA SER A 307 5.11 -10.86 -13.72
C SER A 307 4.33 -12.14 -14.03
N ARG A 308 4.41 -12.67 -15.27
CA ARG A 308 3.80 -13.95 -15.66
C ARG A 308 4.54 -15.18 -15.13
N PHE A 309 5.79 -15.02 -14.72
CA PHE A 309 6.58 -16.11 -14.14
C PHE A 309 6.44 -16.22 -12.61
N VAL A 310 5.72 -15.28 -12.00
CA VAL A 310 5.35 -15.33 -10.59
C VAL A 310 4.03 -16.10 -10.47
N ASP A 311 3.88 -16.92 -9.42
CA ASP A 311 2.69 -17.74 -9.22
C ASP A 311 1.43 -16.85 -9.18
N GLN A 312 0.59 -16.96 -10.22
CA GLN A 312 -0.68 -16.27 -10.34
C GLN A 312 -1.76 -17.09 -9.64
N LYS A 313 -1.84 -16.97 -8.32
CA LYS A 313 -3.00 -17.52 -7.60
C LYS A 313 -4.18 -16.59 -7.84
N ASP A 314 -5.11 -17.02 -8.68
CA ASP A 314 -6.39 -16.35 -8.87
C ASP A 314 -7.36 -16.87 -7.81
N ILE A 315 -7.51 -16.10 -6.73
CA ILE A 315 -8.42 -16.42 -5.63
C ILE A 315 -9.50 -15.33 -5.66
N PRO A 316 -10.79 -15.67 -5.84
CA PRO A 316 -11.85 -14.67 -5.78
C PRO A 316 -11.77 -13.86 -4.48
N PHE A 317 -11.83 -12.54 -4.59
CA PHE A 317 -11.68 -11.61 -3.46
C PHE A 317 -10.31 -11.70 -2.74
N GLY A 318 -9.33 -12.39 -3.32
CA GLY A 318 -7.96 -12.49 -2.85
C GLY A 318 -6.98 -11.79 -3.79
N GLY A 319 -5.86 -11.31 -3.24
CA GLY A 319 -4.74 -10.82 -4.03
C GLY A 319 -3.91 -11.96 -4.62
N ALA A 320 -3.22 -11.69 -5.73
CA ALA A 320 -2.13 -12.54 -6.18
C ALA A 320 -0.87 -12.23 -5.35
N ALA A 321 0.25 -12.92 -5.62
CA ALA A 321 1.51 -12.42 -5.09
C ALA A 321 1.76 -11.00 -5.65
N PRO A 322 2.25 -10.02 -4.85
CA PRO A 322 2.42 -8.64 -5.31
C PRO A 322 3.20 -8.55 -6.64
N MET A 323 4.22 -9.40 -6.81
CA MET A 323 5.07 -9.45 -8.02
C MET A 323 4.40 -10.06 -9.26
N ALA A 324 3.22 -10.68 -9.12
CA ALA A 324 2.39 -11.10 -10.24
C ALA A 324 1.68 -9.91 -10.92
N ASN A 325 1.54 -8.79 -10.20
CA ASN A 325 1.04 -7.54 -10.75
C ASN A 325 2.14 -6.87 -11.62
N PRO A 326 1.88 -6.57 -12.91
CA PRO A 326 2.83 -5.85 -13.77
C PRO A 326 3.24 -4.48 -13.24
N LEU A 327 2.36 -3.76 -12.53
CA LEU A 327 2.68 -2.47 -11.92
C LEU A 327 3.73 -2.62 -10.83
N SER A 328 3.54 -3.56 -9.89
CA SER A 328 4.52 -3.85 -8.83
C SER A 328 5.87 -4.31 -9.41
N MET A 329 5.85 -5.12 -10.48
CA MET A 329 7.07 -5.50 -11.19
C MET A 329 7.75 -4.29 -11.88
N GLN A 330 6.97 -3.35 -12.43
CA GLN A 330 7.51 -2.12 -13.02
C GLN A 330 8.18 -1.25 -11.94
N VAL A 331 7.54 -1.09 -10.79
CA VAL A 331 8.12 -0.36 -9.64
C VAL A 331 9.42 -1.03 -9.20
N LEU A 332 9.48 -2.37 -9.14
CA LEU A 332 10.71 -3.09 -8.85
C LEU A 332 11.82 -2.78 -9.86
N LEU A 333 11.53 -2.82 -11.17
CA LEU A 333 12.51 -2.49 -12.22
C LEU A 333 13.05 -1.05 -12.06
N GLU A 334 12.19 -0.13 -11.64
CA GLU A 334 12.56 1.27 -11.41
C GLU A 334 13.33 1.49 -10.11
N GLU A 335 13.12 0.66 -9.08
CA GLU A 335 13.83 0.79 -7.80
C GLU A 335 15.19 0.07 -7.81
N ILE A 336 15.31 -1.14 -8.37
CA ILE A 336 16.58 -1.90 -8.35
C ILE A 336 17.32 -1.94 -9.69
N GLY A 337 16.66 -1.56 -10.80
CA GLY A 337 17.22 -1.53 -12.15
C GLY A 337 16.93 -2.79 -12.96
N SER A 338 16.59 -2.63 -14.24
CA SER A 338 16.13 -3.71 -15.11
C SER A 338 17.10 -4.88 -15.21
N VAL A 339 18.40 -4.61 -15.36
CA VAL A 339 19.40 -5.68 -15.47
C VAL A 339 19.52 -6.47 -14.18
N ARG A 340 19.52 -5.79 -13.03
CA ARG A 340 19.57 -6.45 -11.72
C ARG A 340 18.32 -7.29 -11.47
N THR A 341 17.13 -6.78 -11.84
CA THR A 341 15.88 -7.55 -11.74
C THR A 341 15.91 -8.80 -12.61
N LEU A 342 16.45 -8.72 -13.84
CA LEU A 342 16.59 -9.89 -14.72
C LEU A 342 17.53 -10.95 -14.11
N PHE A 343 18.67 -10.54 -13.55
CA PHE A 343 19.55 -11.45 -12.83
C PHE A 343 18.88 -12.06 -11.59
N ALA A 344 18.11 -11.27 -10.84
CA ALA A 344 17.34 -11.75 -9.70
C ALA A 344 16.29 -12.79 -10.12
N ALA A 345 15.56 -12.53 -11.20
CA ALA A 345 14.60 -13.47 -11.77
C ALA A 345 15.27 -14.78 -12.22
N ALA A 346 16.41 -14.69 -12.92
CA ALA A 346 17.19 -15.85 -13.33
C ALA A 346 17.70 -16.66 -12.12
N ALA A 347 18.21 -15.99 -11.08
CA ALA A 347 18.65 -16.63 -9.85
C ALA A 347 17.49 -17.29 -9.10
N GLY A 348 16.32 -16.64 -9.04
CA GLY A 348 15.10 -17.22 -8.48
C GLY A 348 14.67 -18.49 -9.21
N ALA A 349 14.68 -18.47 -10.55
CA ALA A 349 14.38 -19.65 -11.38
C ALA A 349 15.39 -20.79 -11.16
N ALA A 350 16.69 -20.48 -11.14
CA ALA A 350 17.75 -21.45 -10.85
C ALA A 350 17.59 -22.06 -9.44
N GLY A 351 17.28 -21.23 -8.44
CA GLY A 351 16.98 -21.68 -7.08
C GLY A 351 15.81 -22.67 -7.06
N LYS A 352 14.71 -22.37 -7.76
CA LYS A 352 13.54 -23.27 -7.88
C LYS A 352 13.91 -24.63 -8.48
N LEU A 353 14.79 -24.67 -9.48
CA LEU A 353 15.27 -25.92 -10.10
C LEU A 353 16.08 -26.80 -9.13
N ILE A 354 16.84 -26.20 -8.21
CA ILE A 354 17.65 -26.94 -7.22
C ILE A 354 16.98 -27.04 -5.84
N GLY A 355 15.69 -26.70 -5.74
CA GLY A 355 14.91 -26.76 -4.50
C GLY A 355 15.26 -25.69 -3.45
N LYS A 356 16.04 -24.66 -3.81
CA LYS A 356 16.40 -23.53 -2.92
C LYS A 356 15.47 -22.34 -3.15
N LYS A 357 14.81 -21.88 -2.10
CA LYS A 357 13.94 -20.71 -2.12
C LYS A 357 14.72 -19.42 -1.82
N GLY A 358 14.17 -18.27 -2.21
CA GLY A 358 14.67 -16.96 -1.78
C GLY A 358 15.82 -16.34 -2.59
N TRP A 359 16.37 -17.03 -3.60
CA TRP A 359 17.48 -16.53 -4.41
C TRP A 359 17.16 -15.24 -5.18
N PHE A 360 15.90 -15.03 -5.54
CA PHE A 360 15.42 -13.77 -6.09
C PHE A 360 15.73 -12.60 -5.17
N TYR A 361 15.38 -12.71 -3.88
CA TYR A 361 15.60 -11.65 -2.89
C TYR A 361 17.07 -11.47 -2.53
N ILE A 362 17.87 -12.55 -2.56
CA ILE A 362 19.33 -12.48 -2.33
C ILE A 362 19.99 -11.58 -3.39
N VAL A 363 19.64 -11.74 -4.67
CA VAL A 363 20.21 -10.95 -5.77
C VAL A 363 19.53 -9.59 -5.91
N GLY A 364 18.20 -9.55 -5.78
CA GLY A 364 17.39 -8.34 -5.84
C GLY A 364 17.69 -7.35 -4.72
N GLY A 365 18.13 -7.85 -3.55
CA GLY A 365 18.40 -7.05 -2.37
C GLY A 365 17.16 -6.76 -1.54
N LYS A 366 17.33 -5.98 -0.47
CA LYS A 366 16.28 -5.69 0.52
C LYS A 366 15.06 -5.00 -0.10
N ASP A 367 15.27 -4.07 -1.03
CA ASP A 367 14.17 -3.34 -1.71
C ASP A 367 13.22 -4.27 -2.47
N ALA A 368 13.72 -5.39 -3.01
CA ALA A 368 12.90 -6.36 -3.74
C ALA A 368 11.92 -7.12 -2.82
N GLY A 369 12.21 -7.17 -1.52
CA GLY A 369 11.36 -7.79 -0.51
C GLY A 369 10.33 -6.85 0.10
N GLN A 370 10.39 -5.54 -0.18
CA GLN A 370 9.57 -4.52 0.50
C GLN A 370 8.54 -3.89 -0.43
N ILE A 371 7.91 -4.69 -1.29
CA ILE A 371 6.87 -4.21 -2.21
C ILE A 371 5.53 -4.78 -1.77
N ASP A 372 4.61 -3.90 -1.41
CA ASP A 372 3.25 -4.27 -1.04
C ASP A 372 2.32 -4.35 -2.27
N ASP A 373 1.21 -5.08 -2.15
CA ASP A 373 0.30 -5.32 -3.27
C ASP A 373 -0.63 -4.13 -3.57
N VAL A 374 -0.96 -3.97 -4.85
CA VAL A 374 -2.01 -3.06 -5.31
C VAL A 374 -3.35 -3.61 -4.84
N LEU A 375 -4.29 -2.76 -4.39
CA LEU A 375 -5.56 -3.15 -3.77
C LEU A 375 -5.44 -3.86 -2.41
N GLY A 376 -4.23 -3.96 -1.84
CA GLY A 376 -4.00 -4.47 -0.48
C GLY A 376 -4.11 -3.40 0.62
N SER A 377 -4.03 -2.11 0.23
CA SER A 377 -4.07 -0.96 1.13
C SER A 377 -5.47 -0.36 1.29
N LEU A 378 -5.68 0.46 2.32
CA LEU A 378 -6.93 1.21 2.50
C LEU A 378 -7.01 2.43 1.55
N PRO A 379 -8.22 2.84 1.14
CA PRO A 379 -8.46 4.15 0.52
C PRO A 379 -7.80 5.31 1.31
N PRO A 380 -7.18 6.30 0.63
CA PRO A 380 -7.12 6.49 -0.82
C PRO A 380 -6.02 5.69 -1.54
N TYR A 381 -5.30 4.81 -0.85
CA TYR A 381 -4.09 4.16 -1.36
C TYR A 381 -4.30 2.73 -1.90
N ASP A 382 -5.56 2.30 -2.01
CA ASP A 382 -6.02 1.00 -2.54
C ASP A 382 -5.78 0.81 -4.06
N TYR A 383 -5.10 1.73 -4.73
CA TYR A 383 -4.66 1.57 -6.14
C TYR A 383 -3.22 2.05 -6.33
N TYR A 384 -2.40 1.91 -5.28
CA TYR A 384 -0.98 2.23 -5.27
C TYR A 384 -0.17 0.98 -5.00
N VAL A 385 1.02 0.93 -5.60
CA VAL A 385 2.12 0.14 -5.05
C VAL A 385 2.80 0.97 -3.98
N ILE A 386 2.98 0.41 -2.80
CA ILE A 386 3.67 1.07 -1.68
C ILE A 386 4.95 0.31 -1.41
N MET A 387 6.08 1.02 -1.43
CA MET A 387 7.37 0.46 -1.03
C MET A 387 7.54 0.64 0.48
N GLY A 388 8.25 -0.27 1.14
CA GLY A 388 8.74 -0.04 2.51
C GLY A 388 9.62 1.22 2.61
N PRO A 389 9.89 1.72 3.83
CA PRO A 389 10.62 2.97 4.02
C PRO A 389 12.07 2.89 3.51
N GLU A 390 12.69 4.04 3.26
CA GLU A 390 14.01 4.15 2.65
C GLU A 390 15.15 3.69 3.58
N ASP A 391 15.14 4.13 4.84
CA ASP A 391 16.06 3.68 5.88
C ASP A 391 15.26 3.18 7.10
N PRO A 392 14.69 1.96 7.04
CA PRO A 392 13.87 1.42 8.14
C PRO A 392 14.64 1.35 9.47
N SER A 393 15.96 1.16 9.44
CA SER A 393 16.78 1.10 10.66
C SER A 393 17.10 2.50 11.20
N GLY A 394 17.29 3.49 10.33
CA GLY A 394 17.34 4.90 10.71
C GLY A 394 16.05 5.33 11.39
N LEU A 395 14.91 5.09 10.74
CA LEU A 395 13.58 5.42 11.25
C LEU A 395 13.30 4.74 12.60
N ALA A 396 13.57 3.43 12.73
CA ALA A 396 13.40 2.72 14.00
C ALA A 396 14.26 3.33 15.13
N ARG A 397 15.52 3.72 14.86
CA ARG A 397 16.37 4.36 15.87
C ARG A 397 15.88 5.74 16.27
N GLU A 398 15.29 6.48 15.34
CA GLU A 398 14.69 7.79 15.63
C GLU A 398 13.44 7.64 16.51
N ILE A 399 12.52 6.74 16.14
CA ILE A 399 11.34 6.40 16.96
C ILE A 399 11.76 5.95 18.36
N ALA A 400 12.74 5.05 18.47
CA ALA A 400 13.23 4.55 19.74
C ALA A 400 13.75 5.68 20.65
N ARG A 401 14.48 6.65 20.08
CA ARG A 401 14.98 7.81 20.82
C ARG A 401 13.85 8.69 21.35
N GLU A 402 12.85 8.96 20.52
CA GLU A 402 11.74 9.83 20.89
C GLU A 402 10.79 9.17 21.91
N LEU A 403 10.57 7.86 21.81
CA LEU A 403 9.68 7.11 22.69
C LEU A 403 10.33 6.57 23.97
N GLN A 404 11.66 6.64 24.06
CA GLN A 404 12.46 6.10 25.17
C GLN A 404 12.23 4.59 25.42
N CYS A 405 11.97 3.84 24.35
CA CYS A 405 11.89 2.38 24.33
C CYS A 405 12.53 1.86 23.03
N GLU A 406 12.63 0.55 22.85
CA GLU A 406 13.07 -0.01 21.57
C GLU A 406 11.98 0.13 20.51
N ALA A 407 12.36 0.11 19.23
CA ALA A 407 11.41 0.22 18.13
C ALA A 407 11.83 -0.60 16.90
N SER A 408 10.85 -1.01 16.11
CA SER A 408 11.07 -1.75 14.87
C SER A 408 10.05 -1.38 13.80
N ILE A 409 10.51 -1.30 12.56
CA ILE A 409 9.65 -1.34 11.38
C ILE A 409 9.45 -2.81 11.03
N VAL A 410 8.19 -3.23 10.87
CA VAL A 410 7.82 -4.64 10.68
C VAL A 410 6.93 -4.77 9.46
N ASP A 411 7.24 -5.73 8.61
CA ASP A 411 6.35 -6.22 7.55
C ASP A 411 5.76 -7.56 8.03
N ALA A 412 4.45 -7.67 8.18
CA ALA A 412 3.79 -8.87 8.69
C ALA A 412 2.52 -9.17 7.89
N ASN A 413 2.22 -10.46 7.70
CA ASN A 413 1.04 -10.88 6.96
C ASN A 413 0.32 -12.08 7.60
N ASP A 414 -0.91 -12.31 7.15
CA ASP A 414 -1.76 -13.39 7.65
C ASP A 414 -1.30 -14.80 7.25
N LEU A 415 -0.22 -14.93 6.47
CA LEU A 415 0.35 -16.22 6.07
C LEU A 415 1.28 -16.81 7.14
N GLY A 416 1.48 -16.12 8.27
CA GLY A 416 2.36 -16.59 9.33
C GLY A 416 3.80 -16.07 9.19
N VAL A 417 4.02 -15.03 8.37
CA VAL A 417 5.34 -14.48 8.07
C VAL A 417 5.38 -13.04 8.56
N ALA A 418 6.41 -12.73 9.35
CA ALA A 418 6.79 -11.38 9.70
C ALA A 418 8.29 -11.18 9.46
N TRP A 419 8.66 -9.96 9.11
CA TRP A 419 10.03 -9.53 8.84
C TRP A 419 10.30 -8.20 9.53
N ALA A 420 11.30 -8.18 10.42
CA ALA A 420 11.77 -6.95 11.04
C ALA A 420 12.71 -6.23 10.06
N VAL A 421 12.13 -5.43 9.15
CA VAL A 421 12.85 -4.77 8.05
C VAL A 421 13.90 -3.75 8.52
N GLY A 422 13.70 -3.19 9.72
CA GLY A 422 14.69 -2.37 10.41
C GLY A 422 14.30 -2.14 11.86
N TYR A 423 15.30 -1.97 12.72
CA TYR A 423 15.11 -2.04 14.17
C TYR A 423 16.20 -1.25 14.90
N SER A 424 15.89 -0.81 16.12
CA SER A 424 16.87 -0.25 17.05
C SER A 424 17.76 -1.34 17.66
N SER A 425 18.89 -0.93 18.25
CA SER A 425 19.97 -1.85 18.63
C SER A 425 19.64 -2.85 19.73
N GLY A 426 18.61 -2.61 20.56
CA GLY A 426 18.21 -3.52 21.62
C GLY A 426 17.24 -4.61 21.16
N VAL A 427 16.75 -4.56 19.92
CA VAL A 427 15.81 -5.54 19.37
C VAL A 427 16.54 -6.79 18.88
N ASN A 428 16.07 -7.97 19.29
CA ASN A 428 16.41 -9.24 18.65
C ASN A 428 15.44 -9.48 17.48
N PRO A 429 15.86 -9.35 16.22
CA PRO A 429 14.94 -9.41 15.07
C PRO A 429 14.33 -10.80 14.88
N ALA A 430 15.09 -11.88 15.08
CA ALA A 430 14.58 -13.24 14.92
C ALA A 430 13.47 -13.54 15.95
N TRP A 431 13.67 -13.11 17.19
CA TRP A 431 12.63 -13.22 18.22
C TRP A 431 11.40 -12.38 17.88
N LEU A 432 11.59 -11.13 17.43
CA LEU A 432 10.48 -10.24 17.09
C LEU A 432 9.67 -10.78 15.91
N GLU A 433 10.32 -11.33 14.89
CA GLU A 433 9.67 -11.98 13.74
C GLU A 433 8.80 -13.17 14.17
N GLU A 434 9.27 -13.97 15.13
CA GLU A 434 8.47 -15.05 15.69
C GLU A 434 7.25 -14.53 16.44
N VAL A 435 7.43 -13.52 17.28
CA VAL A 435 6.37 -12.90 18.08
C VAL A 435 5.31 -12.22 17.21
N MET A 436 5.73 -11.57 16.11
CA MET A 436 4.85 -10.85 15.19
C MET A 436 4.25 -11.75 14.10
N SER A 437 4.67 -13.01 14.00
CA SER A 437 4.29 -13.92 12.90
C SER A 437 2.78 -14.17 12.78
N SER A 438 1.99 -13.97 13.84
CA SER A 438 0.53 -14.07 13.77
C SER A 438 -0.15 -12.84 13.17
N ASN A 439 0.61 -11.82 12.80
CA ASN A 439 0.16 -10.49 12.40
C ASN A 439 -0.79 -9.84 13.43
N PRO A 440 -0.30 -9.49 14.63
CA PRO A 440 -1.12 -8.84 15.67
C PRO A 440 -1.62 -7.45 15.27
N ALA A 441 -0.94 -6.78 14.34
CA ALA A 441 -1.40 -5.52 13.75
C ALA A 441 -2.68 -5.72 12.95
N GLY A 442 -2.95 -6.96 12.51
CA GLY A 442 -4.11 -7.27 11.72
C GLY A 442 -4.07 -6.59 10.35
N ASN A 443 -5.22 -6.42 9.70
CA ASN A 443 -5.33 -5.89 8.34
C ASN A 443 -6.58 -5.01 8.16
N GLN A 444 -6.58 -4.22 7.07
CA GLN A 444 -7.75 -3.48 6.58
C GLN A 444 -8.37 -2.57 7.67
N GLU A 445 -9.68 -2.66 7.92
CA GLU A 445 -10.44 -1.72 8.74
C GLU A 445 -10.15 -1.77 10.25
N GLN A 446 -9.27 -2.67 10.68
CA GLN A 446 -8.80 -2.71 12.06
C GLN A 446 -7.99 -1.45 12.43
N GLN A 447 -7.29 -0.86 11.45
CA GLN A 447 -6.53 0.40 11.60
C GLN A 447 -5.57 0.38 12.79
N THR A 448 -4.81 -0.70 12.92
CA THR A 448 -3.83 -0.94 13.99
C THR A 448 -2.42 -1.11 13.44
N PRO A 449 -1.88 -0.14 12.67
CA PRO A 449 -0.55 -0.25 12.05
C PRO A 449 0.60 -0.22 13.06
N VAL A 450 0.28 0.02 14.33
CA VAL A 450 1.21 0.07 15.46
C VAL A 450 0.87 -1.06 16.42
N VAL A 451 1.88 -1.81 16.84
CA VAL A 451 1.76 -2.80 17.92
C VAL A 451 2.86 -2.53 18.94
N LEU A 452 2.46 -2.32 20.19
CA LEU A 452 3.39 -2.25 21.31
C LEU A 452 3.60 -3.66 21.86
N VAL A 453 4.81 -4.17 21.71
CA VAL A 453 5.22 -5.47 22.26
C VAL A 453 5.72 -5.23 23.68
N ARG A 454 4.91 -5.63 24.66
CA ARG A 454 5.20 -5.47 26.08
C ARG A 454 5.83 -6.73 26.64
N ILE A 455 7.05 -6.60 27.15
CA ILE A 455 7.85 -7.72 27.66
C ILE A 455 7.91 -7.61 29.19
N GLN A 456 7.53 -8.67 29.90
CA GLN A 456 7.79 -8.77 31.33
C GLN A 456 9.30 -9.03 31.56
N PRO A 457 9.92 -8.48 32.62
CA PRO A 457 11.36 -8.63 32.85
C PRO A 457 11.87 -10.08 32.83
N ALA A 458 11.06 -11.05 33.27
CA ALA A 458 11.40 -12.47 33.27
C ALA A 458 11.36 -13.14 31.89
N ALA A 459 10.85 -12.44 30.87
CA ALA A 459 10.65 -12.93 29.50
C ALA A 459 11.52 -12.19 28.47
N LEU A 460 12.51 -11.42 28.93
CA LEU A 460 13.44 -10.70 28.05
C LEU A 460 14.24 -11.70 27.18
N PRO A 461 14.25 -11.53 25.85
CA PRO A 461 15.06 -12.37 24.98
C PRO A 461 16.54 -12.04 25.14
N ASP A 462 17.41 -13.00 24.81
CA ASP A 462 18.84 -12.75 24.67
C ASP A 462 19.06 -11.63 23.64
N ARG A 463 19.74 -10.56 24.07
CA ARG A 463 20.03 -9.40 23.21
C ARG A 463 20.92 -9.85 22.05
N ALA A 464 20.68 -9.30 20.86
CA ALA A 464 21.49 -9.62 19.69
C ALA A 464 22.96 -9.27 19.98
N GLU A 465 23.83 -10.28 20.10
CA GLU A 465 25.27 -10.07 20.12
C GLU A 465 25.67 -9.44 18.79
N GLY A 466 26.22 -8.23 18.85
CA GLY A 466 26.55 -7.43 17.67
C GLY A 466 27.46 -8.18 16.71
N ARG A 467 26.89 -8.71 15.62
CA ARG A 467 27.66 -9.05 14.42
C ARG A 467 27.95 -7.75 13.70
N ARG A 468 29.18 -7.27 13.91
CA ARG A 468 29.81 -6.16 13.18
C ARG A 468 29.86 -6.40 11.68
#